data_AF-A0A239V4Y4-F1
#
_entry.id   AF-A0A239V4Y4-F1
#
_cell.length_a   1.000
_cell.length_b   1.000
_cell.length_c   1.000
_cell.angle_alpha   90.00
_cell.angle_beta   90.00
_cell.angle_gamma   90.00
#
_symmetry.space_group_name_H-M   'P 1'
#
loop_
_entity.id
_entity.type
_entity.pdbx_description
1 polymer ?
#
loop_
_entity_poly.entity_id
_entity_poly.type
_entity_poly.pdbx_seq_one_letter_code
_entity_poly.pdbx_strand_id
1 'polypeptide(L)'
;MTAAHAEHPLGHNNTPDLATNHRLIATYLESWANALVNDITDRREPRSETDFMLGYQRALRDLASHLADGDALPGGPLAVPVA
;
A
#
# COMPACT_ATOMS: atom_id res chain seq x y z
N MET A 1 -16.42 -42.20 25.01
CA MET A 1 -17.15 -41.24 24.17
C MET A 1 -16.17 -40.19 23.70
N THR A 2 -15.58 -40.41 22.54
CA THR A 2 -14.66 -39.48 21.88
C THR A 2 -15.48 -38.45 21.12
N ALA A 3 -15.43 -37.19 21.57
CA ALA A 3 -16.00 -36.09 20.81
C ALA A 3 -15.19 -35.93 19.53
N ALA A 4 -15.84 -36.19 18.39
CA ALA A 4 -15.32 -35.81 17.09
C ALA A 4 -15.18 -34.28 17.06
N HIS A 5 -13.96 -33.77 17.04
CA HIS A 5 -13.71 -32.41 16.62
C HIS A 5 -14.07 -32.34 15.14
N ALA A 6 -15.25 -31.79 14.87
CA ALA A 6 -15.61 -31.36 13.53
C ALA A 6 -14.56 -30.33 13.10
N GLU A 7 -13.75 -30.70 12.11
CA GLU A 7 -12.92 -29.74 11.40
C GLU A 7 -13.85 -28.67 10.85
N HIS A 8 -13.71 -27.45 11.37
CA HIS A 8 -14.36 -26.30 10.80
C HIS A 8 -13.78 -26.16 9.40
N PRO A 9 -14.58 -26.26 8.32
CA PRO A 9 -14.05 -26.02 6.98
C PRO A 9 -13.62 -24.56 6.96
N LEU A 10 -12.32 -24.33 7.07
CA LEU A 10 -11.73 -23.01 6.86
C LEU A 10 -12.18 -22.60 5.47
N GLY A 11 -13.11 -21.65 5.44
CA GLY A 11 -13.68 -21.13 4.21
C GLY A 11 -12.55 -20.78 3.26
N HIS A 12 -12.76 -21.12 1.99
CA HIS A 12 -11.95 -20.76 0.83
C HIS A 12 -11.06 -19.55 1.11
N ASN A 13 -9.74 -19.75 1.06
CA ASN A 13 -8.71 -18.74 1.31
C ASN A 13 -8.95 -17.48 0.45
N ASN A 14 -9.74 -16.53 0.96
CA ASN A 14 -9.96 -15.21 0.38
C ASN A 14 -8.81 -14.24 0.72
N THR A 15 -7.66 -14.77 1.13
CA THR A 15 -6.47 -13.95 1.36
C THR A 15 -5.91 -13.58 -0.01
N PRO A 16 -5.82 -12.27 -0.35
CA PRO A 16 -5.24 -11.88 -1.62
C PRO A 16 -3.81 -12.40 -1.72
N ASP A 17 -3.37 -12.77 -2.92
CA ASP A 17 -1.97 -13.17 -3.13
C ASP A 17 -1.03 -12.00 -2.82
N LEU A 18 0.27 -12.30 -2.68
CA LEU A 18 1.28 -11.30 -2.32
C LEU A 18 1.29 -10.10 -3.28
N ALA A 19 1.06 -10.34 -4.57
CA ALA A 19 1.03 -9.30 -5.60
C ALA A 19 -0.21 -8.39 -5.43
N THR A 20 -1.36 -8.98 -5.13
CA THR A 20 -2.60 -8.25 -4.86
C THR A 20 -2.48 -7.42 -3.59
N ASN A 21 -1.92 -7.97 -2.52
CA ASN A 21 -1.68 -7.20 -1.29
C ASN A 21 -0.73 -6.02 -1.52
N HIS A 22 0.35 -6.20 -2.29
CA HIS A 22 1.26 -5.10 -2.64
C HIS A 22 0.56 -3.98 -3.40
N ARG A 23 -0.25 -4.33 -4.41
CA ARG A 23 -1.02 -3.33 -5.18
C ARG A 23 -2.07 -2.61 -4.33
N LEU A 24 -2.71 -3.31 -3.39
CA LEU A 24 -3.65 -2.70 -2.45
C LEU A 24 -2.96 -1.68 -1.55
N ILE A 25 -1.76 -2.01 -1.03
CA ILE A 25 -0.97 -1.08 -0.22
C ILE A 25 -0.50 0.12 -1.06
N ALA A 26 -0.02 -0.11 -2.28
CA ALA A 26 0.38 0.96 -3.19
C ALA A 26 -0.77 1.94 -3.47
N THR A 27 -1.96 1.41 -3.80
CA THR A 27 -3.18 2.21 -4.03
C THR A 27 -3.57 3.02 -2.80
N TYR A 28 -3.45 2.44 -1.60
CA TYR A 28 -3.75 3.13 -0.36
C TYR A 28 -2.79 4.30 -0.10
N LEU A 29 -1.49 4.09 -0.29
CA LEU A 29 -0.46 5.13 -0.13
C LEU A 29 -0.63 6.27 -1.14
N GLU A 30 -0.95 5.94 -2.39
CA GLU A 30 -1.23 6.95 -3.42
C GLU A 30 -2.47 7.79 -3.06
N SER A 31 -3.54 7.13 -2.60
CA SER A 31 -4.77 7.81 -2.17
C SER A 31 -4.50 8.75 -1.00
N TRP A 32 -3.68 8.32 -0.04
CA TRP A 32 -3.28 9.16 1.09
C TRP A 32 -2.42 10.35 0.65
N ALA A 33 -1.44 10.13 -0.23
CA ALA A 33 -0.62 11.21 -0.77
C ALA A 33 -1.46 12.27 -1.51
N ASN A 34 -2.53 11.85 -2.20
CA ASN A 34 -3.46 12.76 -2.86
C ASN A 34 -4.32 13.54 -1.87
N ALA A 35 -4.81 12.89 -0.80
CA ALA A 35 -5.55 13.58 0.25
C ALA A 35 -4.70 14.64 0.97
N LEU A 36 -3.41 14.37 1.17
CA LEU A 36 -2.45 15.31 1.75
C LEU A 36 -2.33 16.62 0.96
N VAL A 37 -2.50 16.60 -0.37
CA VAL A 37 -2.44 17.83 -1.18
C VAL A 37 -3.52 18.83 -0.73
N ASN A 38 -4.74 18.36 -0.49
CA ASN A 38 -5.85 19.21 -0.05
C ASN A 38 -5.58 19.77 1.34
N ASP A 39 -5.07 18.94 2.26
CA ASP A 39 -4.68 19.35 3.61
C ASP A 39 -3.56 20.41 3.59
N ILE A 40 -2.58 20.28 2.69
CA ILE A 40 -1.47 21.24 2.54
C ILE A 40 -1.98 22.58 2.00
N THR A 41 -2.91 22.57 1.03
CA THR A 41 -3.42 23.80 0.42
C THR A 41 -4.38 24.57 1.33
N ASP A 42 -5.14 23.86 2.16
CA ASP A 42 -6.19 24.46 2.99
C ASP A 42 -5.65 25.02 4.31
N ARG A 43 -4.50 24.55 4.78
CA ARG A 43 -3.91 25.00 6.06
C ARG A 43 -3.06 26.25 5.90
N ARG A 44 -3.23 27.20 6.82
CA ARG A 44 -2.31 28.33 7.00
C ARG A 44 -1.22 27.98 8.02
N GLU A 45 -0.40 26.99 7.69
CA GLU A 45 0.75 26.62 8.52
C GLU A 45 1.99 27.49 8.23
N PRO A 46 2.97 27.51 9.16
CA PRO A 46 4.30 28.02 8.87
C PRO A 46 4.91 27.38 7.63
N ARG A 47 5.72 28.14 6.88
CA ARG A 47 6.34 27.68 5.62
C ARG A 47 7.15 26.39 5.80
N SER A 48 7.88 26.24 6.91
CA SER A 48 8.67 25.04 7.20
C SER A 48 7.82 23.77 7.31
N GLU A 49 6.60 23.89 7.85
CA GLU A 49 5.68 22.77 8.00
C GLU A 49 5.03 22.42 6.66
N THR A 50 4.71 23.43 5.86
CA THR A 50 4.26 23.25 4.48
C THR A 50 5.32 22.51 3.65
N ASP A 51 6.59 22.93 3.73
CA ASP A 51 7.70 22.29 3.02
C ASP A 51 7.93 20.84 3.48
N PHE A 52 7.81 20.57 4.78
CA PHE A 52 7.86 19.23 5.34
C PHE A 52 6.72 18.35 4.79
N MET A 53 5.47 18.84 4.82
CA MET A 53 4.32 18.08 4.33
C MET A 53 4.41 17.79 2.83
N LEU A 54 4.93 18.73 2.03
CA LEU A 54 5.21 18.51 0.61
C LEU A 54 6.28 17.43 0.41
N GLY A 55 7.34 17.43 1.23
CA GLY A 55 8.35 16.37 1.22
C GLY A 55 7.76 15.01 1.57
N TYR A 56 6.94 14.95 2.62
CA TYR A 56 6.26 13.75 3.06
C TYR A 56 5.30 13.19 2.00
N GLN A 57 4.52 14.06 1.38
CA GLN A 57 3.61 13.73 0.29
C GLN A 57 4.35 13.13 -0.93
N ARG A 58 5.52 13.68 -1.29
CA ARG A 58 6.37 13.12 -2.35
C ARG A 58 6.88 11.74 -1.99
N ALA A 59 7.42 11.58 -0.78
CA ALA A 59 7.93 10.29 -0.30
C ALA A 59 6.85 9.18 -0.33
N LEU A 60 5.61 9.50 0.02
CA LEU A 60 4.50 8.55 -0.07
C LEU A 60 4.19 8.12 -1.51
N ARG A 61 4.27 9.05 -2.47
CA ARG A 61 4.09 8.72 -3.90
C ARG A 61 5.22 7.84 -4.43
N ASP A 62 6.45 8.16 -4.08
CA ASP A 62 7.61 7.37 -4.51
C ASP A 62 7.52 5.93 -3.95
N LEU A 63 7.15 5.79 -2.67
CA LEU A 63 6.89 4.49 -2.05
C LEU A 63 5.75 3.73 -2.73
N ALA A 64 4.65 4.40 -3.06
CA ALA A 64 3.54 3.79 -3.78
C ALA A 64 3.97 3.26 -5.15
N SER A 65 4.79 4.02 -5.90
CA SER A 65 5.34 3.59 -7.20
C SER A 65 6.20 2.34 -7.04
N HIS A 66 7.18 2.35 -6.13
CA HIS A 66 8.05 1.20 -5.89
C HIS A 66 7.28 -0.06 -5.48
N LEU A 67 6.22 0.09 -4.67
CA LEU A 67 5.36 -1.03 -4.27
C LEU A 67 4.48 -1.54 -5.43
N ALA A 68 4.02 -0.65 -6.31
CA ALA A 68 3.23 -1.01 -7.49
C ALA A 68 4.08 -1.74 -8.55
N ASP A 69 5.29 -1.25 -8.79
CA ASP A 69 6.26 -1.80 -9.73
C ASP A 69 6.89 -3.09 -9.17
N GLY A 70 7.00 -3.19 -7.85
CA GLY A 70 7.61 -4.32 -7.14
C GLY A 70 9.13 -4.40 -7.32
N ASP A 71 9.76 -3.35 -7.85
CA ASP A 71 11.19 -3.29 -8.19
C ASP A 71 12.12 -3.33 -6.97
N ALA A 72 11.62 -2.87 -5.82
CA ALA A 72 12.34 -2.84 -4.56
C ALA A 72 12.18 -4.10 -3.69
N LEU A 73 11.51 -5.15 -4.18
CA LEU A 73 11.23 -6.34 -3.38
C LEU A 73 12.40 -7.35 -3.36
N PRO A 74 12.67 -8.00 -2.21
CA PRO A 74 13.62 -9.10 -2.13
C PRO A 74 13.09 -10.29 -2.95
N GLY A 75 13.45 -10.36 -4.23
CA GLY A 75 12.91 -11.31 -5.20
C GLY A 75 12.70 -10.75 -6.61
N GLY A 76 12.80 -9.42 -6.78
CA GLY A 76 12.55 -8.73 -8.05
C GLY A 76 11.08 -8.37 -8.26
N PRO A 77 10.72 -7.83 -9.44
CA PRO A 77 9.37 -7.35 -9.74
C PRO A 77 8.30 -8.44 -9.55
N LEU A 78 7.20 -8.09 -8.87
CA LEU A 78 6.06 -9.01 -8.63
C LEU A 78 5.35 -9.44 -9.91
N ALA A 79 5.45 -8.63 -10.96
CA ALA A 79 4.97 -8.94 -12.28
C ALA A 79 6.17 -8.99 -13.24
N VAL A 80 6.58 -10.18 -13.65
CA VAL A 80 7.34 -10.32 -14.89
C VAL A 80 6.30 -10.25 -16.02
N PRO A 81 6.37 -9.28 -16.94
CA PRO A 81 5.54 -9.33 -18.13
C PRO A 81 5.84 -10.64 -18.85
N VAL A 82 4.85 -11.52 -18.98
CA VAL A 82 4.97 -12.69 -19.84
C VAL A 82 4.97 -12.16 -21.28
N ALA A 83 6.13 -12.24 -21.93
CA ALA A 83 6.31 -11.88 -23.33
C ALA A 83 5.61 -12.88 -24.27
#